data_AF-A0A5A9EV88-F1
#
_entry.id   AF-A0A5A9EV88-F1
#
_cell.length_a   1.000
_cell.length_b   1.000
_cell.length_c   1.000
_cell.angle_alpha   90.00
_cell.angle_beta   90.00
_cell.angle_gamma   90.00
#
_symmetry.space_group_name_H-M   'P 1'
#
loop_
_entity.id
_entity.type
_entity.pdbx_description
1 polymer ?
#
loop_
_entity_poly.entity_id
_entity_poly.type
_entity_poly.pdbx_seq_one_letter_code
_entity_poly.pdbx_strand_id
1 'polypeptide(L)' 'MILAVTGHRPEKLGGHSPALRRKLAVFASFRLRHFIQTHGRPDKIISGMALGWDQAMAIAAIAAGIPLVAAVPCDAQDAT' A
#
# COMPACT_ATOMS: atom_id res chain seq x y z
N MET A 1 11.49 -2.62 13.10
CA MET A 1 11.64 -1.88 11.83
C MET A 1 10.34 -1.20 11.42
N ILE A 2 10.40 0.07 11.02
CA ILE A 2 9.26 0.79 10.42
C ILE A 2 9.48 0.82 8.91
N LEU A 3 8.48 0.40 8.13
CA LEU A 3 8.54 0.39 6.66
C LEU A 3 7.63 1.50 6.08
N ALA A 4 8.24 2.53 5.50
CA ALA A 4 7.51 3.53 4.72
C ALA A 4 7.31 3.03 3.28
N VAL A 5 6.11 3.20 2.73
CA VAL A 5 5.76 2.79 1.37
C VAL A 5 5.19 3.97 0.60
N THR A 6 5.59 4.07 -0.66
CA THR A 6 5.05 5.03 -1.62
C THR A 6 5.20 4.49 -3.03
N GLY A 7 4.39 4.94 -3.98
CA GLY A 7 4.52 4.54 -5.37
C GLY A 7 3.60 5.26 -6.33
N HIS A 8 3.39 4.64 -7.49
CA HIS A 8 2.65 5.24 -8.60
C HIS A 8 1.15 5.32 -8.36
N ARG A 9 0.55 6.40 -8.90
CA ARG A 9 -0.89 6.63 -8.99
C ARG A 9 -1.50 5.84 -10.16
N PRO A 10 -2.82 5.63 -10.17
CA PRO A 10 -3.46 4.71 -11.12
C PRO A 10 -3.20 5.05 -12.60
N GLU A 11 -3.03 6.33 -12.94
CA GLU A 11 -2.73 6.81 -14.30
C GLU A 11 -1.42 6.21 -14.84
N LYS A 12 -0.43 6.00 -13.96
CA LYS A 12 0.86 5.37 -14.30
C LYS A 12 0.85 3.85 -14.14
N LEU A 13 -0.28 3.27 -13.72
CA LEU A 13 -0.45 1.84 -13.45
C LEU A 13 -1.47 1.17 -14.39
N GLY A 14 -2.03 1.90 -15.37
CA GLY A 14 -2.99 1.37 -16.33
C GLY A 14 -4.46 1.72 -16.04
N GLY A 15 -4.71 2.74 -15.21
CA GLY A 15 -6.03 3.33 -14.99
C GLY A 15 -6.70 2.93 -13.67
N HIS A 16 -8.01 3.18 -13.57
CA HIS A 16 -8.78 3.11 -12.32
C HIS A 16 -9.66 1.87 -12.16
N SER A 17 -9.50 0.87 -13.04
CA SER A 17 -10.41 -0.28 -13.06
C SER A 17 -10.36 -1.09 -11.75
N PRO A 18 -11.51 -1.61 -11.26
CA PRO A 18 -11.53 -2.50 -10.09
C PRO A 18 -10.65 -3.74 -10.26
N ALA A 19 -10.57 -4.29 -11.47
CA ALA A 19 -9.72 -5.45 -11.76
C ALA A 19 -8.24 -5.14 -11.59
N LEU A 20 -7.78 -3.96 -12.04
CA LEU A 20 -6.41 -3.51 -11.85
C LEU A 20 -6.08 -3.28 -10.38
N ARG A 21 -6.98 -2.64 -9.62
CA ARG A 21 -6.81 -2.43 -8.18
C ARG A 21 -6.62 -3.76 -7.43
N ARG A 22 -7.42 -4.79 -7.77
CA ARG A 22 -7.24 -6.15 -7.22
C ARG A 22 -5.89 -6.77 -7.58
N LYS A 23 -5.47 -6.68 -8.85
CA LYS A 23 -4.16 -7.17 -9.28
C LYS A 23 -3.02 -6.48 -8.53
N LEU A 24 -3.13 -5.17 -8.34
CA LEU A 24 -2.13 -4.38 -7.62
C LEU A 24 -2.04 -4.79 -6.15
N ALA A 25 -3.17 -5.03 -5.48
CA ALA A 25 -3.20 -5.53 -4.10
C ALA A 25 -2.58 -6.93 -3.96
N VAL A 26 -2.84 -7.85 -4.91
CA VAL A 26 -2.19 -9.17 -4.94
C VAL A 26 -0.67 -9.02 -5.11
N PHE A 27 -0.24 -8.16 -6.02
CA PHE A 27 1.18 -7.90 -6.24
C PHE A 27 1.86 -7.26 -5.02
N ALA A 28 1.21 -6.31 -4.36
CA ALA A 28 1.68 -5.69 -3.11
C ALA A 28 1.86 -6.74 -2.00
N SER A 29 0.89 -7.65 -1.82
CA SER A 29 1.01 -8.76 -0.86
C SER A 29 2.18 -9.68 -1.16
N PHE A 30 2.41 -10.00 -2.44
CA PHE A 30 3.59 -10.79 -2.84
C PHE A 30 4.90 -10.06 -2.51
N ARG A 31 5.00 -8.75 -2.82
CA ARG A 31 6.18 -7.93 -2.51
C ARG A 31 6.42 -7.79 -1.02
N LEU A 32 5.37 -7.60 -0.23
CA LEU A 32 5.47 -7.53 1.22
C LEU A 32 5.93 -8.86 1.82
N ARG A 33 5.38 -9.99 1.36
CA ARG A 33 5.84 -11.32 1.78
C ARG A 33 7.32 -11.54 1.47
N HIS A 34 7.75 -11.20 0.26
CA HIS A 34 9.16 -11.28 -0.12
C HIS A 34 10.02 -10.40 0.79
N PHE A 35 9.62 -9.15 1.04
CA PHE A 35 10.33 -8.26 1.95
C PHE A 35 10.46 -8.86 3.36
N ILE A 36 9.39 -9.45 3.90
CA ILE A 36 9.40 -10.09 5.22
C ILE A 36 10.38 -11.28 5.25
N GLN A 37 10.46 -12.05 4.17
CA GLN A 37 11.40 -13.18 4.07
C GLN A 37 12.85 -12.72 4.00
N THR A 38 13.13 -11.60 3.34
CA THR A 38 14.50 -11.11 3.14
C THR A 38 15.00 -10.22 4.29
N HIS A 39 14.12 -9.45 4.91
CA HIS A 39 14.47 -8.38 5.85
C HIS A 39 13.79 -8.50 7.22
N GLY A 40 12.91 -9.49 7.40
CA GLY A 40 12.11 -9.66 8.61
C GLY A 40 10.80 -8.87 8.60
N ARG A 41 9.92 -9.20 9.55
CA ARG A 41 8.60 -8.58 9.68
C ARG A 41 8.73 -7.15 10.23
N PRO A 42 8.15 -6.12 9.58
CA PRO A 42 8.12 -4.78 10.14
C PRO A 42 7.12 -4.68 11.30
N ASP A 43 7.39 -3.79 12.26
CA ASP A 43 6.50 -3.53 13.40
C ASP A 43 5.26 -2.74 12.97
N LYS A 44 5.43 -1.89 11.96
CA LYS A 44 4.36 -1.12 11.32
C LYS A 44 4.76 -0.67 9.92
N ILE A 45 3.74 -0.37 9.11
CA ILE A 45 3.87 0.24 7.80
C ILE A 45 3.32 1.67 7.84
N ILE A 46 3.97 2.61 7.17
CA ILE A 46 3.49 3.99 7.00
C ILE A 46 3.20 4.23 5.52
N SER A 47 2.02 4.76 5.20
CA SER A 47 1.58 5.04 3.83
C SER A 47 0.91 6.41 3.75
N GLY A 48 1.09 7.12 2.62
CA GLY A 48 0.41 8.38 2.32
C GLY A 48 -1.02 8.21 1.79
N MET A 49 -1.50 6.96 1.68
CA MET A 49 -2.86 6.59 1.27
C MET A 49 -3.31 7.13 -0.09
N ALA A 50 -2.39 7.59 -0.94
CA ALA A 50 -2.71 7.96 -2.31
C ALA A 50 -3.32 6.78 -3.10
N LEU A 51 -4.20 7.06 -4.05
CA LEU A 51 -4.71 6.03 -4.96
C LEU A 51 -3.55 5.30 -5.65
N GLY A 52 -3.70 3.99 -5.87
CA GLY A 52 -2.69 3.16 -6.51
C GLY A 52 -1.84 2.37 -5.52
N TRP A 53 -0.52 2.47 -5.62
CA TRP A 53 0.42 1.61 -4.88
C TRP A 53 0.32 1.77 -3.36
N ASP A 54 0.21 3.00 -2.87
CA ASP A 54 0.09 3.32 -1.45
C ASP A 54 -1.09 2.58 -0.79
N GLN A 55 -2.26 2.59 -1.44
CA GLN A 55 -3.43 1.84 -1.01
C GLN A 55 -3.25 0.32 -1.17
N ALA A 56 -2.60 -0.16 -2.22
CA ALA A 56 -2.34 -1.60 -2.39
C ALA A 56 -1.44 -2.15 -1.28
N MET A 57 -0.40 -1.41 -0.88
CA MET A 57 0.46 -1.77 0.24
C MET A 57 -0.27 -1.66 1.59
N ALA A 58 -1.14 -0.66 1.76
CA ALA A 58 -2.01 -0.55 2.93
C ALA A 58 -2.91 -1.78 3.10
N ILE A 59 -3.56 -2.22 2.01
CA ILE A 59 -4.38 -3.44 1.99
C ILE A 59 -3.55 -4.67 2.34
N ALA A 60 -2.35 -4.80 1.75
CA ALA A 60 -1.44 -5.91 2.05
C ALA A 60 -1.00 -5.92 3.53
N ALA A 61 -0.71 -4.75 4.11
CA ALA A 61 -0.34 -4.61 5.52
C ALA A 61 -1.47 -5.10 6.44
N ILE A 62 -2.69 -4.62 6.20
CA ILE A 62 -3.89 -5.00 6.96
C ILE A 62 -4.12 -6.52 6.87
N ALA A 63 -4.07 -7.08 5.66
CA ALA A 63 -4.25 -8.52 5.44
C ALA A 63 -3.16 -9.37 6.13
N ALA A 64 -1.93 -8.85 6.25
CA ALA A 64 -0.82 -9.51 6.94
C ALA A 64 -0.83 -9.29 8.47
N GLY A 65 -1.81 -8.57 9.01
CA GLY A 65 -1.89 -8.20 10.42
C GLY A 65 -0.76 -7.28 10.89
N ILE A 66 -0.19 -6.48 9.97
CA ILE A 66 0.86 -5.51 10.29
C ILE A 66 0.19 -4.16 10.54
N PRO A 67 0.42 -3.52 11.71
CA PRO A 67 -0.13 -2.21 12.00
C PRO A 67 0.17 -1.20 10.88
N LEU A 68 -0.85 -0.45 10.46
CA LEU A 68 -0.74 0.58 9.43
C LEU A 68 -0.90 1.97 10.05
N VAL A 69 -0.02 2.89 9.70
CA VAL A 69 -0.17 4.32 9.92
C VAL A 69 -0.56 4.98 8.60
N ALA A 70 -1.76 5.54 8.55
CA ALA A 70 -2.21 6.39 7.45
C ALA A 70 -1.71 7.83 7.68
N ALA A 71 -0.67 8.22 6.96
CA ALA A 71 -0.06 9.55 7.03
C ALA A 71 -0.58 10.44 5.89
N VAL A 72 -1.85 10.84 5.99
CA VAL A 72 -2.50 11.72 5.00
C VAL A 72 -2.01 13.16 5.17
N PRO A 73 -1.80 13.94 4.08
CA PRO A 73 -1.18 15.26 4.15
C PRO A 73 -2.17 16.36 4.51
N CYS A 74 -3.47 16.10 4.43
CA CYS A 74 -4.54 17.04 4.73
C CYS A 74 -5.83 16.30 5.10
N ASP A 75 -6.73 17.02 5.76
CA ASP A 75 -8.11 16.58 5.93
C ASP A 75 -8.77 16.42 4.55
N ALA A 76 -9.65 15.43 4.43
CA ALA A 76 -10.41 15.16 3.21
C ALA A 76 -9.55 14.97 1.93
N GLN A 77 -8.38 14.34 2.03
CA GLN A 77 -7.51 13.99 0.89
C GLN A 77 -8.25 13.22 -0.22
N ASP A 78 -9.33 12.50 0.12
CA ASP A 78 -10.16 11.69 -0.76
C ASP A 78 -11.38 12.44 -1.33
N ALA A 79 -11.60 13.70 -0.95
CA ALA A 79 -12.69 14.51 -1.49
C ALA A 79 -12.47 14.80 -2.98
N THR A 80 -13.46 14.41 -3.78
CA THR A 80 -13.58 14.70 -5.22
C THR A 80 -14.43 15.93 -5.48
#